data_AF-A0A496PX24-F1
#
_entry.id   AF-A0A496PX24-F1
#
_cell.length_a   1.000
_cell.length_b   1.000
_cell.length_c   1.000
_cell.angle_alpha   90.00
_cell.angle_beta   90.00
_cell.angle_gamma   90.00
#
_symmetry.space_group_name_H-M   'P 1'
#
loop_
_entity.id
_entity.type
_entity.pdbx_description
1 polymer ?
#
loop_
_entity_poly.entity_id
_entity_poly.type
_entity_poly.pdbx_seq_one_letter_code
_entity_poly.pdbx_strand_id
1 'polypeptide(L)'
;DQMFPHFIAFGLPPVVSGLVLSGLFAAAMSSIDSGINSITAVVTTDFLDRFGKHPLSEKKHVLYARLLAVGIGAVVVIGSSFIQHIPGNITAVTNKTVNLLPVPIFCLFFFAFFVKFARPAGVWAGAIAGTVAATLVAFSGPIFGMDPETGLDPISFQWIAPVSLVTNLSVGCLVSALFGMKAKNASVQHHDIDPY
;
A
#
# COMPACT_ATOMS: atom_id res chain seq x y z
N ASP A 1 -17.03 0.90 -16.22
CA ASP A 1 -15.76 1.28 -16.86
C ASP A 1 -15.86 1.62 -18.36
N GLN A 2 -16.88 1.16 -19.09
CA GLN A 2 -16.98 1.41 -20.56
C GLN A 2 -17.78 2.67 -20.97
N MET A 3 -18.59 3.23 -20.06
CA MET A 3 -19.44 4.39 -20.36
C MET A 3 -18.64 5.64 -20.76
N PHE A 4 -17.52 5.89 -20.09
CA PHE A 4 -16.69 7.07 -20.35
C PHE A 4 -15.96 6.98 -21.71
N PRO A 5 -15.27 5.88 -22.07
CA PRO A 5 -14.76 5.69 -23.43
C PRO A 5 -15.83 5.76 -24.51
N HIS A 6 -17.02 5.20 -24.26
CA HIS A 6 -18.13 5.23 -25.19
C HIS A 6 -18.61 6.67 -25.46
N PHE A 7 -18.75 7.49 -24.42
CA PHE A 7 -19.11 8.89 -24.57
C PHE A 7 -18.07 9.70 -25.36
N ILE A 8 -16.77 9.44 -25.16
CA ILE A 8 -15.71 10.11 -25.95
C ILE A 8 -15.80 9.73 -27.43
N ALA A 9 -16.10 8.47 -27.73
CA ALA A 9 -16.17 7.97 -29.10
C ALA A 9 -17.41 8.44 -29.87
N PHE A 10 -18.57 8.55 -29.21
CA PHE A 10 -19.86 8.80 -29.88
C PHE A 10 -20.52 10.13 -29.51
N GLY A 11 -20.12 10.76 -28.40
CA GLY A 11 -20.75 11.96 -27.86
C GLY A 11 -20.02 13.27 -28.15
N LEU A 12 -18.80 13.22 -28.68
CA LEU A 12 -17.95 14.40 -28.91
C LEU A 12 -17.64 14.60 -30.41
N PRO A 13 -17.43 15.85 -30.87
CA PRO A 13 -16.92 16.12 -32.22
C PRO A 13 -15.52 15.50 -32.41
N PRO A 14 -15.16 15.04 -33.62
CA PRO A 14 -13.92 14.27 -33.86
C PRO A 14 -12.64 14.93 -33.34
N VAL A 15 -12.50 16.25 -33.48
CA VAL A 15 -11.33 17.01 -33.01
C VAL A 15 -11.24 17.02 -31.48
N VAL A 16 -12.38 17.19 -30.80
CA VAL A 16 -12.44 17.22 -29.33
C VAL A 16 -12.17 15.84 -28.76
N SER A 17 -12.71 14.77 -29.37
CA SER A 17 -12.40 13.39 -28.98
C SER A 17 -10.90 13.10 -29.06
N GLY A 18 -10.22 13.55 -30.12
CA GLY A 18 -8.77 13.41 -30.28
C GLY A 18 -7.97 14.14 -29.20
N LEU A 19 -8.37 15.37 -28.84
CA LEU A 19 -7.75 16.15 -27.77
C LEU A 19 -7.97 15.52 -26.38
N VAL A 20 -9.16 15.00 -26.11
CA VAL A 20 -9.46 14.30 -24.84
C VAL A 20 -8.64 13.03 -24.72
N LEU A 21 -8.56 12.24 -25.80
CA LEU A 21 -7.80 10.99 -25.80
C LEU A 21 -6.30 11.23 -25.63
N SER A 22 -5.74 12.26 -26.28
CA SER A 22 -4.32 12.61 -26.11
C SER A 22 -4.02 13.08 -24.68
N GLY A 23 -4.89 13.90 -24.08
CA GLY A 23 -4.79 14.31 -22.68
C GLY A 23 -4.88 13.14 -21.70
N LEU A 24 -5.80 12.19 -21.96
CA LEU A 24 -5.94 10.98 -21.15
C LEU A 24 -4.67 10.12 -21.19
N PHE A 25 -4.10 9.91 -22.38
CA PHE A 25 -2.84 9.19 -22.51
C PHE A 25 -1.68 9.92 -21.84
N ALA A 26 -1.60 11.25 -21.99
CA ALA A 26 -0.57 12.04 -21.32
C ALA A 26 -0.66 11.93 -19.79
N ALA A 27 -1.86 12.02 -19.21
CA ALA A 27 -2.07 11.86 -17.77
C ALA A 27 -1.72 10.45 -17.28
N ALA A 28 -2.11 9.41 -18.03
CA ALA A 28 -1.77 8.03 -17.72
C ALA A 28 -0.26 7.78 -17.79
N MET A 29 0.41 8.26 -18.85
CA MET A 29 1.86 8.13 -19.01
C MET A 29 2.61 8.87 -17.90
N SER A 30 2.17 10.06 -17.48
CA SER A 30 2.79 10.78 -16.36
C SER A 30 2.71 10.01 -15.04
N SER A 31 1.58 9.35 -14.78
CA SER A 31 1.40 8.54 -13.57
C SER A 31 2.28 7.29 -13.61
N ILE A 32 2.38 6.63 -14.77
CA ILE A 32 3.22 5.45 -14.97
C ILE A 32 4.71 5.82 -14.86
N ASP A 33 5.13 6.92 -15.48
CA ASP A 33 6.52 7.38 -15.44
C ASP A 33 6.96 7.69 -14.01
N SER A 34 6.16 8.47 -13.27
CA SER A 34 6.43 8.76 -11.86
C SER A 34 6.48 7.48 -11.00
N GLY A 35 5.54 6.55 -11.19
CA GLY A 35 5.51 5.28 -10.47
C GLY A 35 6.73 4.40 -10.76
N ILE A 36 7.08 4.20 -12.02
CA ILE A 36 8.26 3.41 -12.43
C ILE A 36 9.54 4.06 -11.90
N ASN A 37 9.67 5.39 -12.00
CA ASN A 37 10.82 6.12 -11.51
C ASN A 37 10.97 5.98 -9.98
N SER A 38 9.89 6.13 -9.22
CA SER A 38 9.91 5.95 -7.76
C SER A 38 10.27 4.52 -7.35
N ILE A 39 9.70 3.49 -8.00
CA ILE A 39 10.06 2.09 -7.71
C ILE A 39 11.53 1.83 -8.05
N THR A 40 11.99 2.31 -9.20
CA THR A 40 13.39 2.15 -9.62
C THR A 40 14.36 2.80 -8.63
N ALA A 41 14.03 4.01 -8.15
CA ALA A 41 14.82 4.70 -7.13
C ALA A 41 14.86 3.90 -5.83
N VAL A 42 13.70 3.50 -5.29
CA VAL A 42 13.61 2.70 -4.05
C VAL A 42 14.36 1.38 -4.18
N VAL A 43 14.20 0.64 -5.28
CA VAL A 43 14.92 -0.62 -5.49
C VAL A 43 16.43 -0.39 -5.57
N THR A 44 16.86 0.71 -6.17
CA THR A 44 18.28 1.02 -6.30
C THR A 44 18.90 1.45 -4.96
N THR A 45 18.28 2.37 -4.24
CA THR A 45 18.80 2.85 -2.95
C THR A 45 18.65 1.82 -1.83
N ASP A 46 17.50 1.16 -1.74
CA ASP A 46 17.18 0.34 -0.57
C ASP A 46 17.69 -1.09 -0.70
N PHE A 47 17.86 -1.58 -1.93
CA PHE A 47 18.38 -2.92 -2.21
C PHE A 47 19.79 -2.87 -2.81
N LEU A 48 20.02 -2.20 -3.94
CA LEU A 48 21.34 -2.27 -4.61
C LEU A 48 22.46 -1.65 -3.76
N ASP A 49 22.25 -0.45 -3.21
CA ASP A 49 23.25 0.21 -2.37
C ASP A 49 23.39 -0.50 -1.00
N ARG A 50 22.28 -0.88 -0.38
CA ARG A 50 22.29 -1.55 0.93
C ARG A 50 22.94 -2.94 0.92
N PHE A 51 22.79 -3.71 -0.16
CA PHE A 51 23.42 -5.03 -0.32
C PHE A 51 24.85 -4.96 -0.90
N GLY A 52 25.47 -3.78 -0.91
CA GLY A 52 26.89 -3.60 -1.25
C GLY A 52 27.21 -3.79 -2.73
N LYS A 53 26.20 -3.77 -3.61
CA LYS A 53 26.40 -3.81 -5.07
C LYS A 53 26.47 -2.39 -5.62
N HIS A 54 27.39 -1.58 -5.09
CA HIS A 54 27.68 -0.28 -5.69
C HIS A 54 28.30 -0.51 -7.07
N PRO A 55 27.65 -0.07 -8.16
CA PRO A 55 28.25 -0.15 -9.47
C PRO A 55 29.47 0.77 -9.51
N LEU A 56 30.62 0.21 -9.88
CA LEU A 56 31.95 0.85 -9.94
C LEU A 56 32.02 2.14 -10.80
N SER A 57 30.95 2.52 -11.50
CA SER A 57 30.88 3.69 -12.38
C SER A 57 29.44 4.20 -12.52
N GLU A 58 29.24 5.52 -12.55
CA GLU A 58 27.93 6.17 -12.80
C GLU A 58 27.23 5.65 -14.06
N LYS A 59 28.00 5.36 -15.12
CA LYS A 59 27.44 4.81 -16.38
C LYS A 59 26.76 3.45 -16.15
N LYS A 60 27.34 2.60 -15.29
CA LYS A 60 26.75 1.31 -14.95
C LYS A 60 25.52 1.49 -14.06
N HIS A 61 25.55 2.46 -13.14
CA HIS A 61 24.41 2.80 -12.31
C HIS A 61 23.17 3.18 -13.15
N VAL A 62 23.35 4.09 -14.10
CA VAL A 62 22.28 4.52 -15.02
C VAL A 62 21.78 3.35 -15.87
N LEU A 63 22.68 2.47 -16.34
CA LEU A 63 22.29 1.29 -17.09
C LEU A 63 21.42 0.33 -16.26
N TYR A 64 21.81 0.04 -15.02
CA TYR A 64 21.02 -0.81 -14.12
C TYR A 64 19.64 -0.20 -13.81
N ALA A 65 19.58 1.09 -13.52
CA ALA A 65 18.32 1.80 -13.31
C ALA A 65 17.39 1.70 -14.53
N ARG A 66 17.94 1.87 -15.75
CA ARG A 66 17.16 1.71 -17.00
C ARG A 66 16.66 0.27 -17.19
N LEU A 67 17.49 -0.74 -16.91
CA LEU A 67 17.10 -2.14 -17.00
C LEU A 67 16.00 -2.49 -15.98
N LEU A 68 16.10 -1.97 -14.76
CA LEU A 68 15.05 -2.10 -13.74
C LEU A 68 13.76 -1.45 -14.19
N ALA A 69 13.79 -0.23 -14.73
CA ALA A 69 12.61 0.46 -15.24
C ALA A 69 11.91 -0.34 -16.35
N VAL A 70 12.68 -0.91 -17.30
CA VAL A 70 12.14 -1.80 -18.35
C VAL A 70 11.53 -3.06 -17.74
N GLY A 71 12.20 -3.68 -16.76
CA GLY A 71 11.69 -4.87 -16.07
C GLY A 71 10.37 -4.61 -15.33
N ILE A 72 10.30 -3.50 -14.58
CA ILE A 72 9.08 -3.06 -13.88
C ILE A 72 7.96 -2.81 -14.90
N GLY A 73 8.26 -2.07 -15.98
CA GLY A 73 7.30 -1.82 -17.05
C GLY A 73 6.77 -3.10 -17.69
N ALA A 74 7.64 -4.08 -17.96
CA ALA A 74 7.23 -5.38 -18.50
C ALA A 74 6.30 -6.13 -17.55
N VAL A 75 6.60 -6.15 -16.24
CA VAL A 75 5.73 -6.76 -15.22
C VAL A 75 4.37 -6.08 -15.18
N VAL A 76 4.32 -4.75 -15.25
CA VAL A 76 3.06 -3.98 -15.27
C VAL A 76 2.23 -4.31 -16.51
N VAL A 77 2.84 -4.35 -17.71
CA VAL A 77 2.14 -4.68 -18.96
C VAL A 77 1.60 -6.11 -18.95
N ILE A 78 2.43 -7.08 -18.52
CA ILE A 78 2.03 -8.48 -18.42
C ILE A 78 0.90 -8.62 -17.39
N GLY A 79 1.05 -8.04 -16.20
CA GLY A 79 0.04 -8.05 -15.15
C GLY A 79 -1.29 -7.43 -15.61
N SER A 80 -1.23 -6.30 -16.31
CA SER A 80 -2.41 -5.63 -16.88
C SER A 80 -3.15 -6.50 -17.91
N SER A 81 -2.46 -7.42 -18.59
CA SER A 81 -3.11 -8.32 -19.56
C SER A 81 -4.05 -9.33 -18.90
N PHE A 82 -3.87 -9.60 -17.59
CA PHE A 82 -4.72 -10.52 -16.85
C PHE A 82 -5.96 -9.85 -16.23
N ILE A 83 -6.10 -8.52 -16.30
CA ILE A 83 -7.18 -7.79 -15.62
C ILE A 83 -8.58 -8.19 -16.10
N GLN A 84 -8.69 -8.71 -17.34
CA GLN A 84 -9.95 -9.20 -17.92
C GLN A 84 -10.54 -10.40 -17.15
N HIS A 85 -9.72 -11.14 -16.40
CA HIS A 85 -10.16 -12.31 -15.63
C HIS A 85 -10.59 -11.96 -14.20
N ILE A 86 -10.48 -10.70 -13.78
CA ILE A 86 -10.82 -10.27 -12.42
C ILE A 86 -12.27 -9.78 -12.40
N PRO A 87 -13.17 -10.46 -11.65
CA PRO A 87 -14.55 -10.03 -11.55
C PRO A 87 -14.68 -8.74 -10.72
N GLY A 88 -15.61 -7.86 -11.13
CA GLY A 88 -15.92 -6.61 -10.42
C GLY A 88 -15.54 -5.35 -11.21
N ASN A 89 -15.79 -4.20 -10.60
CA ASN A 89 -15.46 -2.88 -11.17
C ASN A 89 -13.96 -2.58 -10.95
N ILE A 90 -13.27 -2.06 -11.97
CA ILE A 90 -11.84 -1.70 -11.88
C ILE A 90 -11.58 -0.76 -10.70
N THR A 91 -12.46 0.22 -10.48
CA THR A 91 -12.37 1.16 -9.35
C THR A 91 -12.38 0.43 -8.02
N ALA A 92 -13.23 -0.58 -7.85
CA ALA A 92 -13.32 -1.34 -6.61
C ALA A 92 -12.07 -2.21 -6.41
N VAL A 93 -11.62 -2.91 -7.46
CA VAL A 93 -10.42 -3.75 -7.43
C VAL A 93 -9.18 -2.91 -7.11
N THR A 94 -8.99 -1.78 -7.80
CA THR A 94 -7.87 -0.87 -7.57
C THR A 94 -7.87 -0.34 -6.14
N ASN A 95 -9.02 0.12 -5.63
CA ASN A 95 -9.10 0.64 -4.26
C ASN A 95 -8.83 -0.43 -3.21
N LYS A 96 -9.31 -1.67 -3.41
CA LYS A 96 -9.00 -2.78 -2.51
C LYS A 96 -7.50 -3.04 -2.42
N THR A 97 -6.79 -3.05 -3.54
CA THR A 97 -5.35 -3.32 -3.57
C THR A 97 -4.53 -2.14 -3.04
N VAL A 98 -4.84 -0.91 -3.48
CA VAL A 98 -4.06 0.28 -3.13
C VAL A 98 -4.17 0.62 -1.64
N ASN A 99 -5.30 0.35 -1.00
CA ASN A 99 -5.49 0.69 0.42
C ASN A 99 -4.84 -0.31 1.40
N LEU A 100 -4.30 -1.45 0.95
CA LEU A 100 -3.68 -2.44 1.87
C LEU A 100 -2.30 -2.02 2.36
N LEU A 101 -1.45 -1.49 1.46
CA LEU A 101 -0.05 -1.15 1.75
C LEU A 101 0.17 0.15 2.55
N PRO A 102 -0.65 1.21 2.39
CA PRO A 102 -0.51 2.42 3.19
C PRO A 102 -0.74 2.20 4.68
N VAL A 103 -1.53 1.19 5.07
CA VAL A 103 -1.88 0.90 6.48
C VAL A 103 -0.66 0.62 7.35
N PRO A 104 0.21 -0.36 7.04
CA PRO A 104 1.41 -0.62 7.84
C PRO A 104 2.41 0.54 7.79
N ILE A 105 2.54 1.23 6.66
CA ILE A 105 3.43 2.40 6.50
C ILE A 105 2.97 3.55 7.40
N PHE A 106 1.67 3.85 7.38
CA PHE A 106 1.07 4.86 8.23
C PHE A 106 1.29 4.55 9.72
N CYS A 107 1.11 3.29 10.13
CA CYS A 107 1.41 2.89 11.51
C CYS A 107 2.84 3.18 11.92
N LEU A 108 3.81 2.80 11.09
CA LEU A 108 5.22 3.00 11.40
C LEU A 108 5.51 4.49 11.65
N PHE A 109 5.07 5.36 10.73
CA PHE A 109 5.28 6.80 10.85
C PHE A 109 4.48 7.42 12.01
N PHE A 110 3.21 7.03 12.19
CA PHE A 110 2.39 7.56 13.26
C PHE A 110 2.98 7.27 14.65
N PHE A 111 3.39 6.02 14.88
CA PHE A 111 4.02 5.65 16.15
C PHE A 111 5.40 6.30 16.32
N ALA A 112 6.18 6.43 15.25
CA ALA A 112 7.48 7.09 15.30
C ALA A 112 7.38 8.57 15.69
N PHE A 113 6.36 9.29 15.22
CA PHE A 113 6.23 10.73 15.47
C PHE A 113 5.36 11.09 16.68
N PHE A 114 4.26 10.37 16.93
CA PHE A 114 3.21 10.80 17.86
C PHE A 114 3.13 9.97 19.14
N VAL A 115 3.61 8.72 19.15
CA VAL A 115 3.43 7.81 20.29
C VAL A 115 4.74 7.69 21.08
N LYS A 116 4.89 8.52 22.12
CA LYS A 116 6.12 8.59 22.96
C LYS A 116 6.47 7.28 23.67
N PHE A 117 5.48 6.41 23.90
CA PHE A 117 5.66 5.10 24.55
C PHE A 117 5.68 3.94 23.55
N ALA A 118 5.85 4.22 22.25
CA ALA A 118 5.89 3.22 21.21
C ALA A 118 7.00 2.19 21.48
N ARG A 119 6.66 0.91 21.35
CA ARG A 119 7.62 -0.21 21.42
C ARG A 119 7.62 -0.95 20.08
N PRO A 120 8.78 -1.49 19.63
CA PRO A 120 8.87 -2.22 18.37
C PRO A 120 7.82 -3.34 18.25
N ALA A 121 7.61 -4.11 19.33
CA ALA A 121 6.59 -5.17 19.37
C ALA A 121 5.16 -4.64 19.17
N GLY A 122 4.84 -3.47 19.73
CA GLY A 122 3.53 -2.86 19.56
C GLY A 122 3.31 -2.29 18.16
N VAL A 123 4.33 -1.65 17.57
CA VAL A 123 4.26 -1.15 16.18
C VAL A 123 4.05 -2.31 15.21
N TRP A 124 4.78 -3.43 15.36
CA TRP A 124 4.59 -4.61 14.53
C TRP A 124 3.21 -5.26 14.74
N ALA A 125 2.76 -5.41 15.99
CA ALA A 125 1.44 -5.97 16.28
C ALA A 125 0.31 -5.11 15.70
N GLY A 126 0.39 -3.78 15.83
CA GLY A 126 -0.55 -2.84 15.22
C GLY A 126 -0.56 -2.93 13.69
N ALA A 127 0.62 -2.90 13.07
CA ALA A 127 0.76 -3.00 11.61
C ALA A 127 0.16 -4.30 11.06
N ILE A 128 0.44 -5.45 11.70
CA ILE A 128 -0.09 -6.75 11.30
C ILE A 128 -1.60 -6.78 11.51
N ALA A 129 -2.11 -6.40 12.68
CA ALA A 129 -3.54 -6.41 12.98
C ALA A 129 -4.34 -5.48 12.05
N GLY A 130 -3.81 -4.28 11.79
CA GLY A 130 -4.40 -3.33 10.84
C GLY A 130 -4.44 -3.86 9.41
N THR A 131 -3.36 -4.52 8.96
CA THR A 131 -3.30 -5.14 7.62
C THR A 131 -4.28 -6.31 7.50
N VAL A 132 -4.39 -7.13 8.55
CA VAL A 132 -5.39 -8.21 8.61
C VAL A 132 -6.80 -7.64 8.54
N ALA A 133 -7.11 -6.61 9.34
CA ALA A 133 -8.42 -5.96 9.30
C ALA A 133 -8.72 -5.34 7.92
N ALA A 134 -7.75 -4.68 7.29
CA ALA A 134 -7.87 -4.15 5.94
C ALA A 134 -8.20 -5.27 4.92
N THR A 135 -7.51 -6.41 5.03
CA THR A 135 -7.71 -7.57 4.15
C THR A 135 -9.08 -8.21 4.35
N LEU A 136 -9.52 -8.38 5.60
CA LEU A 136 -10.83 -8.92 5.94
C LEU A 136 -11.97 -8.07 5.37
N VAL A 137 -11.83 -6.74 5.42
CA VAL A 137 -12.81 -5.83 4.83
C VAL A 137 -12.75 -5.87 3.30
N ALA A 138 -11.54 -5.80 2.73
CA ALA A 138 -11.32 -5.78 1.27
C ALA A 138 -11.84 -7.03 0.56
N PHE A 139 -11.72 -8.19 1.20
CA PHE A 139 -12.15 -9.49 0.68
C PHE A 139 -13.34 -10.05 1.45
N SER A 140 -14.21 -9.17 1.96
CA SER A 140 -15.35 -9.57 2.78
C SER A 140 -16.35 -10.46 2.03
N GLY A 141 -16.54 -10.29 0.72
CA GLY A 141 -17.44 -11.15 -0.06
C GLY A 141 -17.00 -12.61 -0.11
N PRO A 142 -15.75 -12.92 -0.53
CA PRO A 142 -15.23 -14.29 -0.48
C PRO A 142 -15.17 -14.92 0.93
N ILE A 143 -15.02 -14.10 1.97
CA ILE A 143 -14.75 -14.57 3.35
C ILE A 143 -16.04 -14.71 4.18
N PHE A 144 -16.92 -13.71 4.15
CA PHE A 144 -18.13 -13.64 4.97
C PHE A 144 -19.41 -13.96 4.19
N GLY A 145 -19.29 -14.21 2.88
CA GLY A 145 -20.41 -14.43 1.98
C GLY A 145 -20.74 -13.16 1.21
N MET A 146 -21.14 -13.33 -0.05
CA MET A 146 -21.64 -12.24 -0.88
C MET A 146 -23.08 -11.91 -0.47
N ASP A 147 -23.42 -10.63 -0.51
CA ASP A 147 -24.78 -10.19 -0.24
C ASP A 147 -25.75 -10.83 -1.26
N PRO A 148 -26.76 -11.60 -0.80
CA PRO A 148 -27.68 -12.32 -1.68
C PRO A 148 -28.49 -11.41 -2.62
N GLU A 149 -28.69 -10.14 -2.24
CA GLU A 149 -29.53 -9.22 -3.03
C GLU A 149 -28.74 -8.46 -4.10
N THR A 150 -27.46 -8.19 -3.86
CA THR A 150 -26.64 -7.33 -4.72
C THR A 150 -25.50 -8.06 -5.43
N GLY A 151 -25.12 -9.25 -4.97
CA GLY A 151 -23.99 -10.01 -5.53
C GLY A 151 -22.62 -9.31 -5.36
N LEU A 152 -22.54 -8.32 -4.47
CA LEU A 152 -21.34 -7.55 -4.15
C LEU A 152 -20.80 -7.95 -2.78
N ASP A 153 -19.60 -7.45 -2.45
CA ASP A 153 -19.06 -7.60 -1.10
C ASP A 153 -19.99 -6.90 -0.08
N PRO A 154 -20.30 -7.54 1.06
CA PRO A 154 -21.19 -6.98 2.07
C PRO A 154 -20.62 -5.71 2.71
N ILE A 155 -19.29 -5.53 2.67
CA ILE A 155 -18.62 -4.34 3.19
C ILE A 155 -18.01 -3.56 2.03
N SER A 156 -18.43 -2.30 1.90
CA SER A 156 -17.88 -1.37 0.90
C SER A 156 -16.38 -1.15 1.12
N PHE A 157 -15.62 -1.07 0.02
CA PHE A 157 -14.17 -0.80 0.03
C PHE A 157 -13.79 0.51 0.75
N GLN A 158 -14.75 1.44 0.92
CA GLN A 158 -14.55 2.68 1.65
C GLN A 158 -14.24 2.46 3.14
N TRP A 159 -14.72 1.35 3.72
CA TRP A 159 -14.47 1.01 5.12
C TRP A 159 -13.08 0.42 5.37
N ILE A 160 -12.33 0.06 4.33
CA ILE A 160 -10.98 -0.50 4.47
C ILE A 160 -10.08 0.45 5.27
N ALA A 161 -10.01 1.73 4.87
CA ALA A 161 -9.12 2.70 5.52
C ALA A 161 -9.53 3.02 6.97
N PRO A 162 -10.80 3.34 7.30
CA PRO A 162 -11.21 3.59 8.68
C PRO A 162 -11.00 2.40 9.62
N VAL A 163 -11.45 1.21 9.22
CA VAL A 163 -11.38 0.01 10.08
C VAL A 163 -9.94 -0.40 10.34
N SER A 164 -9.11 -0.39 9.30
CA SER A 164 -7.70 -0.73 9.42
C SER A 164 -6.96 0.27 10.31
N LEU A 165 -7.20 1.57 10.16
CA LEU A 165 -6.57 2.61 10.97
C LEU A 165 -6.95 2.49 12.45
N VAL A 166 -8.23 2.33 12.76
CA VAL A 166 -8.70 2.16 14.14
C VAL A 166 -8.10 0.91 14.77
N THR A 167 -8.13 -0.22 14.06
CA THR A 167 -7.56 -1.49 14.55
C THR A 167 -6.07 -1.35 14.82
N ASN A 168 -5.36 -0.72 13.89
CA ASN A 168 -3.91 -0.56 13.95
C ASN A 168 -3.49 0.29 15.16
N LEU A 169 -4.09 1.47 15.33
CA LEU A 169 -3.79 2.35 16.44
C LEU A 169 -4.17 1.72 17.79
N SER A 170 -5.33 1.05 17.86
CA SER A 170 -5.81 0.41 19.08
C SER A 170 -4.87 -0.72 19.53
N VAL A 171 -4.60 -1.68 18.65
CA VAL A 171 -3.71 -2.81 18.95
C VAL A 171 -2.29 -2.33 19.22
N GLY A 172 -1.78 -1.41 18.40
CA GLY A 172 -0.42 -0.90 18.55
C GLY A 172 -0.22 -0.14 19.87
N CYS A 173 -1.20 0.64 20.30
CA CYS A 173 -1.15 1.35 21.59
C CYS A 173 -1.27 0.39 22.77
N LEU A 174 -2.21 -0.56 22.72
CA LEU A 174 -2.42 -1.55 23.78
C LEU A 174 -1.17 -2.39 24.01
N VAL A 175 -0.59 -2.95 22.94
CA VAL A 175 0.62 -3.78 23.04
C VAL A 175 1.81 -2.93 23.49
N SER A 176 1.98 -1.72 22.95
CA SER A 176 3.07 -0.83 23.40
C SER A 176 2.96 -0.47 24.88
N ALA A 177 1.75 -0.21 25.39
CA ALA A 177 1.50 0.09 26.78
C ALA A 177 1.79 -1.11 27.70
N LEU A 178 1.30 -2.30 27.35
CA LEU A 178 1.51 -3.53 28.13
C LEU A 178 3.00 -3.87 28.28
N PHE A 179 3.77 -3.78 27.20
CA PHE A 179 5.22 -4.01 27.25
C PHE A 179 5.97 -2.87 27.95
N GLY A 180 5.48 -1.63 27.87
CA GLY A 180 6.00 -0.51 28.65
C GLY A 180 5.84 -0.70 30.17
N MET A 181 4.69 -1.20 30.61
CA MET A 181 4.41 -1.51 32.02
C MET A 181 5.32 -2.64 32.53
N LYS A 182 5.51 -3.71 31.74
CA LYS A 182 6.35 -4.84 32.12
C LYS A 182 7.82 -4.45 32.31
N ALA A 183 8.34 -3.56 31.44
CA ALA A 183 9.70 -3.03 31.57
C ALA A 183 9.87 -2.19 32.84
N LYS A 184 8.88 -1.37 33.20
CA LYS A 184 8.92 -0.54 34.41
C LYS A 184 8.85 -1.39 35.70
N ASN A 185 8.01 -2.43 35.72
CA ASN A 185 7.88 -3.31 36.88
C ASN A 185 9.16 -4.14 37.13
N ALA A 186 9.83 -4.59 36.06
CA ALA A 186 11.10 -5.31 36.17
C ALA A 186 12.25 -4.43 36.71
N SER A 187 12.28 -3.14 36.36
CA SER A 187 13.30 -2.21 36.90
C SER A 187 13.09 -1.86 38.37
N VAL A 188 11.83 -1.83 38.85
CA VAL A 188 11.53 -1.57 40.27
C VAL A 188 11.94 -2.76 41.13
N GLN A 189 11.63 -3.99 40.69
CA GLN A 189 12.06 -5.20 41.41
C GLN A 189 13.58 -5.33 41.52
N HIS A 190 14.37 -4.95 40.52
CA HIS A 190 15.83 -5.01 40.62
C HIS A 190 16.43 -3.97 41.59
N HIS A 191 15.77 -2.83 41.80
CA HIS A 191 16.25 -1.81 42.73
C HIS A 191 15.95 -2.17 44.19
N ASP A 192 14.93 -2.99 44.45
CA ASP A 192 14.59 -3.47 45.79
C ASP A 192 15.43 -4.70 46.24
N ILE A 193 16.29 -5.24 45.38
CA ILE A 193 17.12 -6.44 45.67
C ILE A 193 18.60 -6.08 45.98
N ASP A 194 19.00 -4.81 45.91
CA ASP A 194 20.30 -4.34 46.40
C ASP A 194 20.17 -3.53 47.70
N PRO A 195 20.22 -4.16 48.89
CA PRO A 195 20.44 -3.43 50.14
C PRO A 195 21.91 -3.26 50.54
N TYR A 196 22.90 -3.91 49.92
CA TYR A 196 24.32 -3.86 50.34
C TYR A 196 25.31 -4.14 49.22
#